data_AF-A0A8J7Q5V5-F1
#
_entry.id   AF-A0A8J7Q5V5-F1
#
_cell.length_a   1.000
_cell.length_b   1.000
_cell.length_c   1.000
_cell.angle_alpha   90.00
_cell.angle_beta   90.00
_cell.angle_gamma   90.00
#
_symmetry.space_group_name_H-M   'P 1'
#
loop_
_entity.id
_entity.type
_entity.pdbx_description
1 polymer ?
#
loop_
_entity_poly.entity_id
_entity_poly.type
_entity_poly.pdbx_seq_one_letter_code
_entity_poly.pdbx_strand_id
1 'polypeptide(L)'
;MDAGLLKQLFGPARGWHGPCVVLVDAETSVKTTGPDSIVTGGVKSYAPRITSGRVAADAVCFHADFNTLLVVQRVRTKHNTGEDVVHQTLIVVDIGHVVGVEFEGLEHLADLGLKAPPLPDKPHYAAGQLVG
;
A
#
# COMPACT_ATOMS: atom_id res chain seq x y z
N MET A 1 6.22 -13.72 -3.82
CA MET A 1 7.04 -12.75 -4.61
C MET A 1 8.53 -13.03 -4.36
N ASP A 2 9.44 -12.64 -5.27
CA ASP A 2 10.87 -12.87 -5.07
C ASP A 2 11.44 -12.03 -3.92
N ALA A 3 12.09 -12.69 -2.96
CA ALA A 3 12.65 -12.03 -1.78
C ALA A 3 13.86 -11.13 -2.14
N GLY A 4 14.61 -11.47 -3.19
CA GLY A 4 15.71 -10.65 -3.70
C GLY A 4 15.22 -9.32 -4.23
N LEU A 5 14.14 -9.34 -5.01
CA LEU A 5 13.46 -8.16 -5.54
C LEU A 5 12.92 -7.27 -4.41
N LEU A 6 12.23 -7.86 -3.43
CA LEU A 6 11.71 -7.11 -2.27
C LEU A 6 12.85 -6.52 -1.42
N LYS A 7 13.97 -7.23 -1.27
CA LYS A 7 15.17 -6.70 -0.61
C LYS A 7 15.81 -5.56 -1.39
N GLN A 8 15.78 -5.60 -2.73
CA GLN A 8 16.29 -4.51 -3.56
C GLN A 8 15.41 -3.25 -3.45
N LEU A 9 14.10 -3.43 -3.38
CA LEU A 9 13.13 -2.34 -3.25
C LEU A 9 13.06 -1.75 -1.84
N PHE A 10 13.07 -2.59 -0.81
CA PHE A 10 12.72 -2.21 0.56
C PHE A 10 13.80 -2.53 1.59
N GLY A 11 14.96 -3.01 1.15
CA GLY A 11 16.04 -3.42 2.04
C GLY A 11 16.61 -2.27 2.86
N PRO A 12 17.42 -2.58 3.89
CA PRO A 12 17.95 -1.61 4.85
C PRO A 12 18.81 -0.49 4.22
N ALA A 13 19.37 -0.72 3.03
CA ALA A 13 20.12 0.30 2.29
C ALA A 13 19.22 1.35 1.60
N ARG A 14 17.94 1.05 1.41
CA ARG A 14 16.97 1.83 0.64
C ARG A 14 15.55 1.70 1.22
N GLY A 15 15.43 1.87 2.55
CA GLY A 15 14.12 1.87 3.20
C GLY A 15 13.14 2.76 2.43
N TRP A 16 11.95 2.22 2.12
CA TRP A 16 11.02 2.90 1.24
C TRP A 16 10.15 3.87 2.01
N HIS A 17 10.09 5.10 1.49
CA HIS A 17 9.31 6.19 2.05
C HIS A 17 8.50 6.83 0.92
N GLY A 18 7.20 6.60 0.91
CA GLY A 18 6.30 7.05 -0.15
C GLY A 18 5.06 6.17 -0.26
N PRO A 19 3.99 6.69 -0.89
CA PRO A 19 2.76 5.94 -1.07
C PRO A 19 3.00 4.71 -1.96
N CYS A 20 2.70 3.53 -1.44
CA CYS A 20 2.62 2.30 -2.23
C CYS A 20 1.53 1.38 -1.68
N VAL A 21 1.18 0.34 -2.43
CA VAL A 21 0.21 -0.67 -2.00
C VAL A 21 0.89 -2.04 -2.06
N VAL A 22 0.98 -2.71 -0.91
CA VAL A 22 1.45 -4.09 -0.82
C VAL A 22 0.28 -5.03 -1.07
N LEU A 23 0.41 -5.88 -2.08
CA LEU A 23 -0.58 -6.90 -2.41
C LEU A 23 -0.25 -8.19 -1.66
N VAL A 24 -1.22 -8.74 -0.95
CA VAL A 24 -1.05 -9.92 -0.09
C VAL A 24 -2.03 -11.01 -0.54
N ASP A 25 -1.56 -12.24 -0.68
CA ASP A 25 -2.38 -13.43 -0.86
C ASP A 25 -3.13 -13.72 0.45
N ALA A 26 -4.30 -13.10 0.59
CA ALA A 26 -5.19 -13.31 1.70
C ALA A 26 -6.61 -13.48 1.16
N GLU A 27 -7.30 -14.54 1.58
CA GLU A 27 -8.74 -14.64 1.38
C GLU A 27 -9.43 -13.39 1.93
N THR A 28 -10.38 -12.88 1.15
CA THR A 28 -10.84 -11.50 1.31
C THR A 28 -11.72 -11.30 2.56
N SER A 29 -11.13 -11.13 3.75
CA SER A 29 -11.81 -10.62 4.94
C SER A 29 -11.54 -9.12 5.16
N VAL A 30 -12.55 -8.26 5.03
CA VAL A 30 -12.45 -6.85 5.46
C VAL A 30 -12.30 -6.81 6.98
N LYS A 31 -11.15 -6.36 7.47
CA LYS A 31 -10.91 -6.19 8.91
C LYS A 31 -10.93 -4.71 9.27
N THR A 32 -11.66 -4.36 10.32
CA THR A 32 -11.60 -3.04 10.94
C THR A 32 -10.48 -3.04 11.97
N THR A 33 -9.57 -2.07 11.92
CA THR A 33 -8.47 -1.94 12.89
C THR A 33 -8.90 -1.33 14.24
N GLY A 34 -10.18 -1.01 14.39
CA GLY A 34 -10.78 -0.48 15.60
C GLY A 34 -12.30 -0.64 15.60
N PRO A 35 -12.97 -0.27 16.71
CA PRO A 35 -14.42 -0.21 16.76
C PRO A 35 -14.93 0.99 15.96
N ASP A 36 -15.96 0.79 15.15
CA ASP A 36 -16.78 1.89 14.67
C ASP A 36 -17.40 2.58 15.90
N SER A 37 -17.37 3.91 15.93
CA SER A 37 -17.95 4.67 17.03
C SER A 37 -18.87 5.76 16.52
N ILE A 38 -20.03 5.89 17.17
CA ILE A 38 -20.91 7.04 17.04
C ILE A 38 -20.56 7.95 18.21
N VAL A 39 -19.88 9.05 17.93
CA VAL A 39 -19.53 10.05 18.94
C VAL A 39 -20.72 10.97 19.18
N THR A 40 -20.85 11.52 20.39
CA THR A 40 -21.92 12.43 20.78
C THR A 40 -22.04 13.58 19.76
N GLY A 41 -23.23 13.78 19.19
CA GLY A 41 -23.46 14.76 18.11
C GLY A 41 -23.65 14.16 16.71
N GLY A 42 -23.74 12.84 16.57
CA GLY A 42 -24.10 12.17 15.30
C GLY A 42 -22.96 11.99 14.31
N VAL A 43 -21.72 12.29 14.72
CA VAL A 43 -20.52 12.05 13.92
C VAL A 43 -20.20 10.56 13.94
N LYS A 44 -20.19 9.94 12.76
CA LYS A 44 -19.81 8.54 12.57
C LYS A 44 -18.31 8.46 12.32
N SER A 45 -17.58 7.82 13.22
CA SER A 45 -16.19 7.46 13.02
C SER A 45 -16.13 6.00 12.59
N TYR A 46 -15.74 5.78 11.33
CA TYR A 46 -15.54 4.43 10.80
C TYR A 46 -14.09 4.03 10.99
N ALA A 47 -13.86 2.88 11.60
CA ALA A 47 -12.51 2.33 11.71
C ALA A 47 -11.95 2.07 10.30
N PRO A 48 -10.63 2.26 10.08
CA PRO A 48 -10.01 1.95 8.80
C PRO A 48 -10.35 0.52 8.38
N ARG A 49 -11.01 0.40 7.23
CA ARG A 49 -11.33 -0.90 6.63
C ARG A 49 -10.12 -1.34 5.83
N ILE A 50 -9.43 -2.36 6.30
CA ILE A 50 -8.40 -3.00 5.52
C ILE A 50 -9.11 -4.03 4.65
N THR A 51 -9.23 -3.73 3.35
CA THR A 51 -9.52 -4.76 2.35
C THR A 51 -8.31 -5.70 2.29
N SER A 52 -8.42 -6.83 2.97
CA SER A 52 -7.59 -8.02 2.74
C SER A 52 -7.25 -8.18 1.26
N GLY A 53 -5.97 -8.30 0.97
CA GLY A 53 -5.47 -8.35 -0.40
C GLY A 53 -4.63 -7.13 -0.78
N ARG A 54 -4.97 -5.94 -0.26
CA ARG A 54 -4.32 -4.68 -0.62
C ARG A 54 -4.07 -3.83 0.63
N VAL A 55 -2.80 -3.60 0.95
CA VAL A 55 -2.39 -2.85 2.14
C VAL A 55 -1.73 -1.55 1.69
N ALA A 56 -2.42 -0.43 1.90
CA ALA A 56 -1.83 0.88 1.64
C ALA A 56 -0.71 1.17 2.64
N ALA A 57 0.38 1.74 2.15
CA ALA A 57 1.59 1.98 2.88
C ALA A 57 2.14 3.37 2.58
N ASP A 58 2.56 4.08 3.63
CA ASP A 58 3.34 5.32 3.53
C ASP A 58 4.85 5.05 3.65
N ALA A 59 5.21 3.91 4.25
CA ALA A 59 6.58 3.42 4.28
C ALA A 59 6.60 1.89 4.31
N VAL A 60 7.64 1.30 3.72
CA VAL A 60 7.86 -0.16 3.71
C VAL A 60 9.33 -0.47 3.96
N CYS A 61 9.58 -1.46 4.80
CA CYS A 61 10.93 -1.94 5.08
C CYS A 61 10.97 -3.47 5.06
N PHE A 62 12.01 -4.03 4.46
CA PHE A 62 12.28 -5.46 4.47
C PHE A 62 13.23 -5.84 5.61
N HIS A 63 12.80 -6.79 6.44
CA HIS A 63 13.60 -7.36 7.50
C HIS A 63 14.08 -8.77 7.14
N ALA A 64 15.37 -8.90 6.85
CA ALA A 64 15.95 -10.15 6.36
C ALA A 64 15.87 -11.30 7.38
N ASP A 65 16.14 -11.03 8.65
CA ASP A 65 16.22 -12.09 9.69
C ASP A 65 14.87 -12.78 9.94
N PHE A 66 13.77 -12.08 9.67
CA PHE A 66 12.41 -12.57 9.91
C PHE A 66 11.65 -12.85 8.60
N ASN A 67 12.28 -12.62 7.44
CA ASN A 67 11.67 -12.75 6.13
C ASN A 67 10.31 -12.04 6.02
N THR A 68 10.23 -10.83 6.58
CA THR A 68 8.98 -10.06 6.69
C THR A 68 9.11 -8.66 6.09
N LEU A 69 7.98 -8.11 5.66
CA LEU A 69 7.81 -6.70 5.35
C LEU A 69 7.14 -6.00 6.53
N LEU A 70 7.74 -4.89 6.92
CA LEU A 70 7.19 -3.92 7.86
C LEU A 70 6.52 -2.82 7.04
N VAL A 71 5.20 -2.76 7.11
CA VAL A 71 4.38 -1.84 6.35
C VAL A 71 3.78 -0.81 7.31
N VAL A 72 4.06 0.47 7.08
CA VAL A 72 3.57 1.55 7.93
C VAL A 72 2.48 2.31 7.19
N GLN A 73 1.33 2.43 7.83
CA GLN A 73 0.22 3.28 7.37
C GLN A 73 0.03 4.43 8.36
N ARG A 74 -0.14 5.65 7.86
CA ARG A 74 -0.39 6.86 8.62
C ARG A 74 -1.74 7.44 8.21
N VAL A 75 -2.62 7.62 9.19
CA VAL A 75 -3.93 8.27 9.00
C VAL A 75 -3.95 9.55 9.83
N ARG A 76 -4.25 10.68 9.18
CA ARG A 76 -4.46 11.96 9.87
C ARG A 76 -5.96 12.22 9.98
N THR A 77 -6.44 12.34 11.21
CA THR A 77 -7.84 12.66 11.50
C THR A 77 -7.91 14.03 12.13
N LYS A 78 -8.71 14.91 11.53
CA LYS A 78 -8.93 16.26 12.05
C LYS A 78 -10.11 16.22 13.02
N HIS A 79 -9.87 16.55 14.28
CA HIS A 79 -10.93 16.65 15.28
C HIS A 79 -11.70 17.97 15.13
N ASN A 80 -12.97 17.97 15.57
CA ASN A 80 -13.84 19.16 15.56
C ASN A 80 -13.32 20.31 16.43
N THR A 81 -12.32 20.04 17.30
CA THR A 81 -11.58 21.06 18.08
C THR A 81 -10.52 21.81 17.26
N GLY A 82 -10.29 21.40 16.00
CA GLY A 82 -9.22 21.92 15.15
C GLY A 82 -7.88 21.21 15.32
N GLU A 83 -7.79 20.25 16.23
CA GLU A 83 -6.58 19.46 16.48
C GLU A 83 -6.42 18.34 15.43
N ASP A 84 -5.19 18.16 14.95
CA ASP A 84 -4.84 17.07 14.05
C ASP A 84 -4.25 15.90 14.85
N VAL A 85 -4.94 14.76 14.83
CA VAL A 85 -4.45 13.52 15.42
C VAL A 85 -3.88 12.65 14.32
N VAL A 86 -2.62 12.20 14.49
CA VAL A 86 -1.95 11.30 13.56
C VAL A 86 -1.91 9.91 14.18
N HIS A 87 -2.59 8.97 13.55
CA HIS A 87 -2.52 7.56 13.88
C HIS A 87 -1.52 6.86 12.96
N GLN A 88 -0.60 6.10 13.54
CA GLN A 88 0.32 5.24 12.80
C GLN A 88 0.02 3.78 13.11
N THR A 89 -0.03 2.96 12.08
CA THR A 89 -0.27 1.53 12.18
C THR A 89 0.90 0.80 11.55
N LEU A 90 1.52 -0.11 12.31
CA LEU A 90 2.53 -1.03 11.80
C LEU A 90 1.84 -2.36 11.47
N ILE A 91 1.99 -2.81 10.23
CA ILE A 91 1.49 -4.06 9.72
C ILE A 91 2.70 -4.93 9.37
N VAL A 92 2.76 -6.13 9.92
CA VAL A 92 3.83 -7.11 9.65
C VAL A 92 3.29 -8.14 8.68
N VAL A 93 3.95 -8.28 7.53
CA VAL A 93 3.52 -9.16 6.43
C VAL A 93 4.62 -10.18 6.16
N ASP A 94 4.26 -11.46 6.12
CA ASP A 94 5.17 -12.51 5.67
C ASP A 94 5.35 -12.45 4.14
N ILE A 95 6.59 -12.59 3.67
CA ILE A 95 6.91 -12.44 2.24
C ILE A 95 6.36 -13.56 1.37
N GLY A 96 6.16 -14.75 1.92
CA GLY A 96 5.50 -15.86 1.25
C GLY A 96 4.08 -15.51 0.81
N HIS A 97 3.44 -14.58 1.53
CA HIS A 97 2.12 -14.07 1.20
C HIS A 97 2.13 -12.82 0.32
N VAL A 98 3.28 -12.22 0.01
CA VAL A 98 3.29 -11.04 -0.87
C VAL A 98 3.17 -11.50 -2.33
N VAL A 99 2.15 -11.00 -3.03
CA VAL A 99 1.91 -11.31 -4.45
C VAL A 99 2.39 -10.20 -5.37
N GLY A 100 2.48 -8.97 -4.87
CA GLY A 100 2.90 -7.84 -5.67
C GLY A 100 3.02 -6.56 -4.84
N VAL A 101 3.52 -5.53 -5.48
CA VAL A 101 3.59 -4.17 -4.95
C VAL A 101 3.19 -3.23 -6.07
N GLU A 102 2.32 -2.28 -5.75
CA GLU A 102 1.93 -1.21 -6.65
C GLU A 102 2.50 0.12 -6.16
N PHE A 103 3.03 0.88 -7.10
CA PHE A 103 3.51 2.23 -6.88
C PHE A 103 2.65 3.20 -7.70
N GLU A 104 2.53 4.43 -7.24
CA GLU A 104 2.03 5.51 -8.08
C GLU A 104 3.13 5.87 -9.07
N GLY A 105 2.89 5.67 -10.37
CA GLY A 105 3.88 5.96 -11.42
C GLY A 105 4.88 4.83 -11.71
N LEU A 106 5.85 5.13 -12.57
CA LEU A 106 6.84 4.18 -13.12
C LEU A 106 8.29 4.57 -12.81
N GLU A 107 8.50 5.73 -12.20
CA GLU A 107 9.80 6.27 -11.80
C GLU A 107 10.62 5.27 -10.99
N HIS A 108 9.95 4.42 -10.20
CA HIS A 108 10.56 3.42 -9.33
C HIS A 108 11.10 2.19 -10.06
N LEU A 109 10.81 2.05 -11.36
CA LEU A 109 11.50 1.06 -12.18
C LEU A 109 13.00 1.39 -12.30
N ALA A 110 13.37 2.67 -12.26
CA ALA A 110 14.77 3.07 -12.26
C ALA A 110 15.50 2.58 -10.99
N ASP A 111 14.82 2.50 -9.85
CA ASP A 111 15.38 1.97 -8.60
C ASP A 111 15.71 0.48 -8.71
N LEU A 112 14.99 -0.24 -9.58
CA LEU A 112 15.24 -1.63 -9.96
C LEU A 112 16.28 -1.78 -11.09
N GLY A 113 16.79 -0.67 -11.64
CA GLY A 113 17.65 -0.69 -12.83
C GLY A 113 16.89 -1.07 -14.11
N LEU A 114 15.57 -1.03 -14.09
CA LEU A 114 14.69 -1.36 -15.20
C LEU A 114 14.25 -0.08 -15.91
N LYS A 115 14.16 -0.16 -17.24
CA LYS A 115 13.53 0.92 -18.01
C LYS A 115 12.03 0.69 -18.05
N ALA A 116 11.27 1.76 -17.88
CA ALA A 116 9.83 1.73 -18.11
C ALA A 116 9.54 1.23 -19.52
N PRO A 117 8.64 0.23 -19.69
CA PRO A 117 8.20 -0.17 -21.01
C PRO A 117 7.53 1.04 -21.67
N PRO A 118 7.72 1.24 -22.99
CA PRO A 118 7.12 2.37 -23.68
C PRO A 118 5.60 2.26 -23.60
N LEU A 119 4.97 3.21 -22.92
CA LEU A 119 3.52 3.38 -22.95
C LEU A 119 3.19 4.30 -24.12
N PRO A 120 2.27 3.92 -25.03
CA PRO A 120 1.83 4.83 -26.08
C PRO A 120 1.10 6.02 -25.45
N ASP A 121 1.45 7.24 -25.85
CA ASP A 121 0.83 8.50 -25.37
C ASP A 121 -0.68 8.58 -25.61
N LYS A 122 -1.21 7.72 -26.49
CA LYS A 122 -2.63 7.57 -26.75
C LYS A 122 -2.99 6.09 -26.60
N PRO A 123 -4.04 5.76 -25.83
CA PRO A 123 -4.63 4.43 -25.94
C PRO A 123 -4.99 4.21 -27.41
N HIS A 124 -4.55 3.08 -27.97
CA HIS A 124 -4.94 2.65 -29.30
C HIS A 124 -6.43 2.30 -29.29
N TYR A 125 -7.30 3.30 -29.28
CA TYR A 125 -8.67 3.12 -29.74
C TYR A 125 -8.63 3.19 -31.26
N ALA A 126 -8.45 2.05 -31.90
CA ALA A 126 -8.73 1.95 -33.32
C ALA A 126 -10.24 2.16 -33.51
N ALA A 127 -10.64 3.11 -34.35
CA ALA A 127 -12.04 3.28 -34.71
C ALA A 127 -12.58 1.95 -35.26
N GLY A 128 -13.49 1.31 -34.51
CA GLY A 128 -14.05 -0.01 -34.84
C GLY A 128 -13.76 -1.14 -33.85
N GLN A 129 -12.91 -0.96 -32.83
CA GLN A 129 -12.81 -1.93 -31.73
C GLN A 129 -13.97 -1.74 -30.74
N LEU A 130 -14.92 -2.68 -30.77
CA LEU A 130 -15.95 -2.83 -29.75
C LEU A 130 -15.29 -3.02 -28.39
N VAL A 131 -15.53 -2.08 -27.48
CA VAL A 131 -15.23 -2.24 -26.06
C VAL A 131 -16.44 -2.95 -25.46
N GLY A 132 -16.27 -4.22 -25.09
CA GLY A 132 -17.25 -5.03 -24.38
C GLY A 132 -17.03 -4.98 -22.87
#